data_AF-A0A9E6VXR9-F1
#
_entry.id   AF-A0A9E6VXR9-F1
#
_cell.length_a   1.000
_cell.length_b   1.000
_cell.length_c   1.000
_cell.angle_alpha   90.00
_cell.angle_beta   90.00
_cell.angle_gamma   90.00
#
_symmetry.space_group_name_H-M   'P 1'
#
loop_
_entity.id
_entity.type
_entity.pdbx_description
1 polymer ?
#
loop_
_entity_poly.entity_id
_entity_poly.type
_entity_poly.pdbx_seq_one_letter_code
_entity_poly.pdbx_strand_id
1 'polypeptide(L)'
;MITDLFENITLFENKVTVFGYKKQPDGKYKVNMTVESQKFRADGVGNEKEIPVNDWIDIGIFANVKEKGKYERKPLYFQKQKITKNKTELEFFFDQKPAEGGIDPYNKLIDRHPDDNVTGPKVSMAPVVKKK
;
A
#
# COMPACT_ATOMS: atom_id res chain seq x y z
N MET A 1 19.15 -11.82 32.70
CA MET A 1 17.93 -10.99 32.64
C MET A 1 17.31 -11.22 31.27
N ILE A 2 16.10 -11.77 31.23
CA ILE A 2 15.37 -12.23 30.02
C ILE A 2 14.10 -11.37 29.80
N THR A 3 14.04 -10.17 30.35
CA THR A 3 12.83 -9.34 30.33
C THR A 3 12.62 -8.56 29.02
N ASP A 4 13.65 -8.42 28.18
CA ASP A 4 13.60 -7.42 27.10
C ASP A 4 13.02 -7.92 25.76
N LEU A 5 12.43 -9.13 25.73
CA LEU A 5 11.93 -9.75 24.50
C LEU A 5 10.41 -9.95 24.43
N PHE A 6 9.65 -9.63 25.50
CA PHE A 6 8.21 -9.90 25.57
C PHE A 6 7.33 -8.71 26.02
N GLU A 7 7.91 -7.54 26.32
CA GLU A 7 7.14 -6.45 26.98
C GLU A 7 6.54 -5.41 26.03
N ASN A 8 6.91 -5.44 24.73
CA ASN A 8 6.53 -4.39 23.79
C ASN A 8 5.79 -4.95 22.57
N ILE A 9 4.53 -4.57 22.40
CA ILE A 9 3.73 -4.88 21.22
C ILE A 9 3.98 -3.78 20.18
N THR A 10 4.33 -4.16 18.95
CA THR A 10 4.51 -3.21 17.85
C THR A 10 3.24 -3.20 17.02
N LEU A 11 2.60 -2.04 16.93
CA LEU A 11 1.39 -1.82 16.15
C LEU A 11 1.71 -0.89 14.98
N PHE A 12 1.02 -1.10 13.87
CA PHE A 12 1.10 -0.25 12.69
C PHE A 12 -0.27 0.36 12.40
N GLU A 13 -0.22 1.52 11.75
CA GLU A 13 -1.35 2.08 11.01
C GLU A 13 -0.84 2.33 9.59
N ASN A 14 -0.94 1.31 8.75
CA ASN A 14 -0.63 1.42 7.33
C ASN A 14 -1.93 1.70 6.59
N LYS A 15 -1.88 2.57 5.57
CA LYS A 15 -3.04 2.83 4.73
C LYS A 15 -2.64 3.34 3.36
N VAL A 16 -3.47 3.09 2.37
CA VAL A 16 -3.33 3.71 1.05
C VAL A 16 -4.23 4.93 0.94
N THR A 17 -3.64 6.12 0.92
CA THR A 17 -4.41 7.37 0.83
C THR A 17 -4.78 7.70 -0.60
N VAL A 18 -3.85 7.48 -1.54
CA VAL A 18 -4.06 7.72 -2.98
C VAL A 18 -3.67 6.47 -3.75
N PHE A 19 -4.53 6.05 -4.66
CA PHE A 19 -4.19 5.07 -5.68
C PHE A 19 -4.91 5.45 -6.97
N GLY A 20 -4.14 5.64 -8.03
CA GLY A 20 -4.68 6.01 -9.34
C GLY A 20 -3.72 5.64 -10.45
N TYR A 21 -4.23 5.51 -11.66
CA TYR A 21 -3.40 5.26 -12.84
C TYR A 21 -3.85 6.11 -14.02
N LYS A 22 -2.90 6.36 -14.92
CA LYS A 22 -3.13 7.04 -16.19
C LYS A 22 -2.51 6.22 -17.32
N LYS A 23 -3.30 5.98 -18.37
CA LYS A 23 -2.78 5.38 -19.61
C LYS A 23 -1.94 6.43 -20.34
N GLN A 24 -0.73 6.06 -20.68
CA GLN A 24 0.26 6.89 -21.36
C GLN A 24 0.19 6.67 -22.88
N PRO A 25 0.72 7.61 -23.69
CA PRO A 25 0.69 7.50 -25.15
C PRO A 25 1.45 6.28 -25.71
N ASP A 26 2.44 5.79 -24.97
CA ASP A 26 3.22 4.58 -25.28
C ASP A 26 2.46 3.27 -25.00
N GLY A 27 1.22 3.36 -24.49
CA GLY A 27 0.39 2.21 -24.14
C GLY A 27 0.57 1.72 -22.69
N LYS A 28 1.55 2.24 -21.95
CA LYS A 28 1.79 1.86 -20.55
C LYS A 28 0.83 2.56 -19.58
N TYR A 29 0.72 2.03 -18.38
CA TYR A 29 -0.06 2.58 -17.28
C TYR A 29 0.89 3.15 -16.23
N LYS A 30 0.86 4.48 -16.06
CA LYS A 30 1.55 5.18 -14.97
C LYS A 30 0.67 5.12 -13.73
N VAL A 31 1.11 4.44 -12.69
CA VAL A 31 0.45 4.33 -11.38
C VAL A 31 1.06 5.33 -10.43
N ASN A 32 0.21 6.08 -9.74
CA ASN A 32 0.59 6.92 -8.61
C ASN A 32 -0.09 6.36 -7.38
N MET A 33 0.71 6.06 -6.36
CA MET A 33 0.24 5.55 -5.09
C MET A 33 0.87 6.33 -3.96
N THR A 34 0.06 6.76 -3.00
CA THR A 34 0.53 7.37 -1.77
C THR A 34 0.13 6.46 -0.62
N VAL A 35 1.12 6.07 0.16
CA VAL A 35 0.94 5.24 1.33
C VAL A 35 1.30 6.04 2.57
N GLU A 36 0.54 5.82 3.64
CA GLU A 36 0.89 6.30 4.96
C GLU A 36 1.18 5.11 5.87
N SER A 37 2.17 5.25 6.74
CA SER A 37 2.58 4.20 7.68
C SER A 37 3.06 4.85 8.98
N GLN A 38 2.33 4.60 10.05
CA GLN A 38 2.72 4.98 11.40
C GLN A 38 3.02 3.74 12.23
N LYS A 39 3.94 3.89 13.18
CA LYS A 39 4.38 2.80 14.05
C LYS A 39 4.21 3.20 15.49
N PHE A 40 3.61 2.31 16.28
CA PHE A 40 3.38 2.51 17.69
C PHE A 40 3.99 1.37 18.48
N ARG A 41 4.47 1.69 19.68
CA ARG A 41 4.89 0.70 20.67
C ARG A 41 3.94 0.78 21.84
N ALA A 42 3.27 -0.34 22.12
CA ALA A 42 2.41 -0.50 23.28
C ALA A 42 3.14 -1.31 24.36
N ASP A 43 3.01 -0.89 25.61
CA ASP A 43 3.48 -1.66 26.76
C ASP A 43 2.45 -2.76 27.15
N GLY A 44 2.82 -3.64 28.09
CA GLY A 44 1.97 -4.73 28.57
C GLY A 44 0.67 -4.31 29.27
N VAL A 45 0.46 -3.02 29.52
CA VAL A 45 -0.79 -2.47 30.09
C VAL A 45 -1.59 -1.62 29.08
N GLY A 46 -1.11 -1.52 27.84
CA GLY A 46 -1.81 -0.88 26.72
C GLY A 46 -1.48 0.60 26.51
N ASN A 47 -0.46 1.17 27.14
CA ASN A 47 -0.03 2.54 26.83
C ASN A 47 0.74 2.56 25.52
N GLU A 48 0.36 3.43 24.60
CA GLU A 48 0.90 3.47 23.25
C GLU A 48 1.72 4.74 23.01
N LYS A 49 2.87 4.57 22.36
CA LYS A 49 3.73 5.68 21.94
C LYS A 49 4.08 5.56 20.47
N GLU A 50 3.84 6.63 19.70
CA GLU A 50 4.31 6.72 18.32
C GLU A 50 5.84 6.74 18.28
N ILE A 51 6.41 5.93 17.39
CA ILE A 51 7.83 5.86 17.10
C ILE A 51 8.05 6.02 15.59
N PRO A 52 9.19 6.57 15.15
CA PRO A 52 9.48 6.70 13.73
C PRO A 52 9.46 5.34 13.02
N VAL A 53 8.78 5.28 11.86
CA VAL A 53 8.82 4.12 10.97
C VAL A 53 10.20 4.02 10.30
N ASN A 54 10.77 2.81 10.26
CA ASN A 54 12.03 2.53 9.59
C ASN A 54 12.08 1.04 9.22
N ASP A 55 11.04 0.57 8.54
CA ASP A 55 10.74 -0.84 8.37
C ASP A 55 10.60 -1.19 6.88
N TRP A 56 10.90 -2.45 6.55
CA TRP A 56 10.69 -3.00 5.22
C TRP A 56 9.29 -3.56 5.09
N ILE A 57 8.40 -2.81 4.45
CA ILE A 57 6.98 -3.14 4.33
C ILE A 57 6.70 -3.62 2.91
N ASP A 58 5.88 -4.66 2.77
CA ASP A 58 5.51 -5.18 1.46
C ASP A 58 4.61 -4.18 0.73
N ILE A 59 4.99 -3.77 -0.47
CA ILE A 59 4.17 -2.95 -1.36
C ILE A 59 3.69 -3.81 -2.51
N GLY A 60 2.38 -3.81 -2.76
CA GLY A 60 1.74 -4.60 -3.82
C GLY A 60 0.94 -3.75 -4.79
N ILE A 61 1.06 -4.04 -6.07
CA ILE A 61 0.17 -3.56 -7.13
C ILE A 61 -0.40 -4.78 -7.84
N PHE A 62 -1.72 -4.84 -8.00
CA PHE A 62 -2.42 -6.01 -8.50
C PHE A 62 -3.30 -5.65 -9.70
N ALA A 63 -3.50 -6.61 -10.59
CA ALA A 63 -4.46 -6.57 -11.68
C ALA A 63 -5.52 -7.65 -11.50
N ASN A 64 -6.72 -7.39 -12.00
CA ASN A 64 -7.79 -8.39 -12.10
C ASN A 64 -7.80 -8.96 -13.52
N VAL A 65 -7.37 -10.22 -13.65
CA VAL A 65 -7.25 -10.92 -14.93
C VAL A 65 -8.38 -11.94 -15.04
N LYS A 66 -9.03 -12.03 -16.21
CA LYS A 66 -10.08 -13.02 -16.45
C LYS A 66 -9.46 -14.30 -16.99
N GLU A 67 -9.44 -15.36 -16.19
CA GLU A 67 -8.94 -16.69 -16.58
C GLU A 67 -10.05 -17.73 -16.41
N LYS A 68 -10.26 -18.55 -17.45
CA LYS A 68 -11.28 -19.62 -17.45
C LYS A 68 -12.67 -19.16 -16.99
N GLY A 69 -13.04 -17.91 -17.33
CA GLY A 69 -14.33 -17.32 -16.98
C GLY A 69 -14.43 -16.69 -15.58
N LYS A 70 -13.39 -16.79 -14.74
CA LYS A 70 -13.32 -16.18 -13.39
C LYS A 70 -12.32 -15.03 -13.37
N TYR A 71 -12.58 -14.02 -12.54
CA TYR A 71 -11.61 -12.96 -12.27
C TYR A 71 -10.66 -13.42 -11.17
N GLU A 72 -9.36 -13.37 -11.44
CA GLU A 72 -8.30 -13.67 -10.49
C GLU A 72 -7.44 -12.42 -10.25
N ARG A 73 -7.11 -12.20 -8.98
CA ARG A 73 -6.19 -11.15 -8.55
C ARG A 73 -4.75 -11.61 -8.78
N LYS A 74 -4.02 -10.94 -9.68
CA LYS A 74 -2.62 -11.23 -9.99
C LYS A 74 -1.71 -10.06 -9.61
N PRO A 75 -0.55 -10.31 -8.96
CA PRO A 75 0.39 -9.25 -8.66
C PRO A 75 1.09 -8.77 -9.95
N LEU A 76 1.00 -7.47 -10.23
CA LEU A 76 1.88 -6.78 -11.18
C LEU A 76 3.20 -6.38 -10.52
N TYR A 77 3.14 -6.09 -9.22
CA TYR A 77 4.28 -5.75 -8.39
C TYR A 77 4.04 -6.27 -6.98
N PHE A 78 5.06 -6.86 -6.37
CA PHE A 78 5.02 -7.23 -4.96
C PHE A 78 6.46 -7.31 -4.42
N GLN A 79 6.91 -6.24 -3.76
CA GLN A 79 8.26 -6.17 -3.20
C GLN A 79 8.28 -5.36 -1.91
N LYS A 80 9.28 -5.65 -1.06
CA LYS A 80 9.55 -4.85 0.13
C LYS A 80 10.11 -3.49 -0.26
N GLN A 81 9.52 -2.44 0.30
CA GLN A 81 10.04 -1.09 0.25
C GLN A 81 10.37 -0.61 1.65
N LYS A 82 11.50 0.08 1.80
CA LYS A 82 11.90 0.64 3.08
C LYS A 82 11.12 1.94 3.31
N ILE A 83 10.22 1.92 4.28
CA ILE A 83 9.41 3.08 4.65
C ILE A 83 10.07 3.76 5.84
N THR A 84 10.50 5.00 5.64
CA THR A 84 11.20 5.82 6.65
C THR A 84 10.46 7.10 7.02
N LYS A 85 9.31 7.33 6.39
CA LYS A 85 8.48 8.53 6.54
C LYS A 85 7.03 8.10 6.66
N ASN A 86 6.28 8.85 7.46
CA ASN A 86 4.85 8.60 7.68
C ASN A 86 4.04 8.66 6.38
N LYS A 87 4.50 9.41 5.37
CA LYS A 87 3.90 9.49 4.03
C LYS A 87 4.95 9.24 2.97
N THR A 88 4.68 8.29 2.07
CA THR A 88 5.55 7.94 0.95
C THR A 88 4.77 7.94 -0.35
N GLU A 89 5.28 8.66 -1.35
CA GLU A 89 4.73 8.69 -2.71
C GLU A 89 5.53 7.74 -3.59
N LEU A 90 4.81 6.88 -4.31
CA LEU A 90 5.36 5.82 -5.13
C LEU A 90 4.78 5.92 -6.55
N GLU A 91 5.66 5.77 -7.52
CA GLU A 91 5.32 5.81 -8.94
C GLU A 91 5.78 4.52 -9.62
N PHE A 92 4.91 3.92 -10.40
CA PHE A 92 5.18 2.67 -11.12
C PHE A 92 4.68 2.74 -12.56
N PHE A 93 5.29 1.95 -13.44
CA PHE A 93 4.88 1.81 -14.84
C PHE A 93 4.62 0.34 -15.17
N PHE A 94 3.45 0.04 -15.70
CA PHE A 94 3.05 -1.32 -16.07
C PHE A 94 2.51 -1.38 -17.49
N ASP A 95 2.76 -2.47 -18.20
CA ASP A 95 2.14 -2.71 -19.52
C ASP A 95 0.69 -3.20 -19.39
N GLN A 96 0.30 -3.62 -18.18
CA GLN A 96 -1.05 -4.11 -17.87
C GLN A 96 -1.82 -3.12 -17.00
N LYS A 97 -3.15 -3.13 -17.14
CA LYS A 97 -4.04 -2.27 -16.37
C LYS A 97 -4.05 -2.69 -14.88
N PRO A 98 -3.63 -1.82 -13.96
CA PRO A 98 -3.70 -2.09 -12.53
C PRO A 98 -5.15 -1.95 -12.03
N ALA A 99 -5.48 -2.74 -11.01
CA ALA A 99 -6.78 -2.80 -10.38
C ALA A 99 -6.73 -2.36 -8.91
N GLU A 100 -5.65 -2.67 -8.19
CA GLU A 100 -5.51 -2.39 -6.76
C GLU A 100 -4.06 -2.07 -6.42
N GLY A 101 -3.87 -1.26 -5.37
CA GLY A 101 -2.57 -1.00 -4.75
C GLY A 101 -2.68 -1.16 -3.24
N GLY A 102 -1.59 -1.60 -2.61
CA GLY A 102 -1.57 -1.85 -1.18
C GLY A 102 -0.22 -1.72 -0.52
N ILE A 103 -0.25 -1.31 0.75
CA ILE A 103 0.84 -1.43 1.72
C ILE A 103 0.48 -2.55 2.69
N ASP A 104 1.41 -3.47 2.91
CA ASP A 104 1.17 -4.74 3.59
C ASP A 104 -0.14 -5.44 3.14
N PRO A 105 -0.30 -5.73 1.82
CA PRO A 105 -1.58 -6.19 1.26
C PRO A 105 -2.00 -7.60 1.69
N TYR A 106 -1.18 -8.28 2.51
CA TYR A 106 -1.48 -9.59 3.10
C TYR A 106 -1.54 -9.52 4.63
N ASN A 107 -1.58 -8.32 5.22
CA ASN A 107 -1.74 -8.08 6.66
C ASN A 107 -0.73 -8.87 7.51
N LYS A 108 0.56 -8.82 7.13
CA LYS A 108 1.65 -9.46 7.87
C LYS A 108 2.05 -8.68 9.12
N LEU A 109 1.84 -7.37 9.12
CA LEU A 109 2.07 -6.49 10.24
C LEU A 109 0.83 -6.45 11.13
N ILE A 110 1.03 -6.24 12.43
CA ILE A 110 -0.07 -6.05 13.37
C ILE A 110 -0.61 -4.64 13.14
N ASP A 111 -1.60 -4.54 12.26
CA ASP A 111 -2.26 -3.30 11.88
C ASP A 111 -3.59 -3.12 12.61
N ARG A 112 -3.92 -1.89 12.99
CA ARG A 112 -5.21 -1.57 13.61
C ARG A 112 -6.36 -1.53 12.62
N HIS A 113 -6.09 -1.11 11.38
CA HIS A 113 -7.10 -0.92 10.34
C HIS A 113 -6.67 -1.65 9.05
N PRO A 114 -6.55 -2.98 9.07
CA PRO A 114 -6.06 -3.74 7.91
C PRO A 114 -6.96 -3.63 6.67
N ASP A 115 -8.16 -3.06 6.78
CA ASP A 115 -9.09 -2.83 5.69
C ASP A 115 -8.71 -1.68 4.76
N ASP A 116 -7.89 -0.72 5.20
CA ASP A 116 -7.41 0.40 4.37
C ASP A 116 -5.97 0.21 3.82
N ASN A 117 -5.35 -0.93 4.13
CA ASN A 117 -4.09 -1.42 3.56
C ASN A 117 -4.13 -1.59 2.05
N VAL A 118 -5.32 -1.83 1.48
CA VAL A 118 -5.51 -2.05 0.04
C VAL A 118 -6.68 -1.21 -0.46
N THR A 119 -6.49 -0.50 -1.58
CA THR A 119 -7.57 0.24 -2.24
C THR A 119 -7.55 0.04 -3.74
N GLY A 120 -8.73 0.08 -4.34
CA GLY A 120 -8.90 0.28 -5.78
C GLY A 120 -8.63 1.74 -6.20
N PRO A 121 -8.58 2.02 -7.51
CA PRO A 121 -8.33 3.34 -8.05
C PRO A 121 -9.44 4.30 -7.62
N LYS A 122 -9.09 5.29 -6.79
CA LYS A 122 -9.98 6.42 -6.51
C LYS A 122 -9.90 7.32 -7.72
N VAL A 123 -10.90 7.22 -8.60
CA VAL A 123 -10.95 7.84 -9.93
C VAL A 123 -10.48 9.30 -9.88
N SER A 124 -9.28 9.58 -10.39
CA SER A 124 -8.96 10.93 -10.85
C SER A 124 -9.65 11.09 -12.21
N MET A 125 -10.64 11.98 -12.20
CA MET A 125 -11.43 12.55 -13.30
C MET A 125 -10.97 12.25 -14.73
N ALA A 126 -11.97 11.99 -15.56
CA ALA A 126 -11.96 11.90 -17.02
C ALA A 126 -10.84 12.70 -17.72
N PRO A 127 -10.38 12.27 -18.91
CA PRO A 127 -9.51 13.09 -19.71
C PRO A 127 -10.18 14.45 -19.93
N VAL A 128 -9.52 15.52 -19.47
CA VAL A 128 -9.85 16.87 -19.93
C VAL A 128 -9.59 16.86 -21.43
N VAL A 129 -10.66 16.68 -22.19
CA VAL A 129 -10.71 16.96 -23.61
C VAL A 129 -10.37 18.44 -23.74
N LYS A 130 -9.10 18.76 -24.01
CA LYS A 130 -8.77 20.05 -24.59
C LYS A 130 -9.27 20.02 -26.03
N LYS A 131 -10.50 20.50 -26.23
CA LYS A 131 -10.89 21.07 -27.53
C LYS A 131 -9.97 22.26 -27.79
N LYS A 132 -9.19 22.20 -28.85
CA LYS A 132 -8.91 23.31 -29.76
C LYS A 132 -8.38 22.77 -31.07
#